data_AF-A0AAN6UZX5-F1
#
_entry.id   AF-A0AAN6UZX5-F1
#
_cell.length_a   1.000
_cell.length_b   1.000
_cell.length_c   1.000
_cell.angle_alpha   90.00
_cell.angle_beta   90.00
_cell.angle_gamma   90.00
#
_symmetry.space_group_name_H-M   'P 1'
#
loop_
_entity.id
_entity.type
_entity.pdbx_description
1 polymer ?
#
loop_
_entity_poly.entity_id
_entity_poly.type
_entity_poly.pdbx_seq_one_letter_code
_entity_poly.pdbx_strand_id
1 'polypeptide(L)'
;MAPRAKASSSQAPRGPKRAKGKPDEPFDWREKVMADFRLYTRSSEKLAQNMQAEMMASCWPTAYRFQDVPVKKIVDAVRTFLRWRFSYLRSPYRQKMFENIMAAVPAEFASEAVWEPPPPPPPPKKSKTPFTPFSEPRTKPGEPPKSGEFFFDAFTLAVGFTPRETTQLKKRIIDFEVLVNTGQCAGGCEHDFPDTPACFVRDYIMGYIDSDLPVGTGNEATARRNEVKKAVFSDLTPAEIAQYSILLKKERNAEYREDSPTPPPYDEFAVLRDVDDTLDLAPRTEAIYRFKGPGYGQYFVHSVVHPPRHCSHGTLEFLPVENPERLITIPSEIHYDCDQIRAMIKIFFLERDEGEGGWTLESFCPVIASSRQDLEKFLKHRGPKHYVTSRAYKYAWEFFYRREMMGLPLRGAGPERDSELLQAWAAKQKTPGQPEQTQQTGGKRRSTDDTEDVGNGNKRRKVGDN
;
A
#
# COMPACT_ATOMS: atom_id res chain seq x y z
N MET A 1 -82.10 -28.95 24.24
CA MET A 1 -82.19 -27.67 23.53
C MET A 1 -81.09 -26.75 24.04
N ALA A 2 -80.23 -26.30 23.11
CA ALA A 2 -79.15 -25.30 23.20
C ALA A 2 -78.06 -25.41 24.29
N PRO A 3 -76.77 -25.59 23.94
CA PRO A 3 -75.66 -25.29 24.84
C PRO A 3 -75.24 -23.82 24.74
N ARG A 4 -75.00 -23.22 25.91
CA ARG A 4 -74.44 -21.88 26.13
C ARG A 4 -73.11 -21.68 25.39
N ALA A 5 -73.03 -20.63 24.56
CA ALA A 5 -71.78 -20.09 24.05
C ALA A 5 -70.98 -19.43 25.20
N LYS A 6 -69.76 -19.90 25.44
CA LYS A 6 -68.78 -19.22 26.31
C LYS A 6 -68.06 -18.16 25.48
N ALA A 7 -68.17 -16.90 25.90
CA ALA A 7 -67.37 -15.80 25.37
C ALA A 7 -65.90 -16.01 25.76
N SER A 8 -65.04 -16.17 24.76
CA SER A 8 -63.59 -16.16 24.94
C SER A 8 -63.10 -14.72 24.91
N SER A 9 -62.71 -14.21 26.09
CA SER A 9 -62.02 -12.94 26.26
C SER A 9 -60.60 -13.05 25.72
N SER A 10 -60.33 -12.48 24.55
CA SER A 10 -58.98 -12.38 23.98
C SER A 10 -58.12 -11.43 24.81
N GLN A 11 -57.22 -11.98 25.63
CA GLN A 11 -56.09 -11.22 26.14
C GLN A 11 -55.05 -11.09 25.03
N ALA A 12 -54.83 -9.87 24.56
CA ALA A 12 -53.72 -9.54 23.66
C ALA A 12 -52.38 -9.82 24.35
N PRO A 13 -51.36 -10.34 23.64
CA PRO A 13 -50.04 -10.60 24.21
C PRO A 13 -49.41 -9.27 24.66
N ARG A 14 -49.11 -9.17 25.95
CA ARG A 14 -48.31 -8.06 26.49
C ARG A 14 -46.90 -8.19 25.93
N GLY A 15 -46.58 -7.34 24.95
CA GLY A 15 -45.23 -7.21 24.42
C GLY A 15 -44.21 -6.88 25.52
N PRO A 16 -42.91 -7.12 25.25
CA PRO A 16 -41.85 -6.93 26.23
C PRO A 16 -41.84 -5.48 26.72
N LYS A 17 -41.88 -5.30 28.04
CA LYS A 17 -41.77 -3.97 28.67
C LYS A 17 -40.42 -3.37 28.28
N ARG A 18 -40.44 -2.36 27.40
CA ARG A 18 -39.28 -1.50 27.13
C ARG A 18 -38.72 -1.02 28.47
N ALA A 19 -37.46 -1.32 28.73
CA ALA A 19 -36.72 -0.68 29.80
C ALA A 19 -36.85 0.84 29.63
N LYS A 20 -37.05 1.56 30.73
CA LYS A 20 -37.01 3.03 30.74
C LYS A 20 -35.59 3.47 30.36
N GLY A 21 -35.34 3.55 29.06
CA GLY A 21 -34.11 4.03 28.47
C GLY A 21 -33.97 5.52 28.70
N LYS A 22 -32.71 5.97 28.72
CA LYS A 22 -32.32 7.37 28.68
C LYS A 22 -33.12 8.11 27.59
N PRO A 23 -33.40 9.42 27.75
CA PRO A 23 -34.02 10.22 26.69
C PRO A 23 -33.31 9.92 25.36
N ASP A 24 -34.09 9.51 24.36
CA ASP A 24 -33.58 9.09 23.06
C ASP A 24 -32.66 10.20 22.52
N GLU A 25 -31.36 9.91 22.42
CA GLU A 25 -30.44 10.81 21.73
C GLU A 25 -30.99 11.03 20.32
N PRO A 26 -31.00 12.29 19.83
CA PRO A 26 -31.53 12.58 18.51
C PRO A 26 -30.80 11.74 17.47
N PHE A 27 -31.55 10.92 16.75
CA PHE A 27 -31.03 10.03 15.72
C PHE A 27 -30.36 10.84 14.61
N ASP A 28 -29.03 10.78 14.52
CA ASP A 28 -28.28 11.38 13.42
C ASP A 28 -28.28 10.42 12.22
N TRP A 29 -29.23 10.64 11.31
CA TRP A 29 -29.35 9.84 10.10
C TRP A 29 -28.09 9.87 9.22
N ARG A 30 -27.26 10.91 9.33
CA ARG A 30 -26.00 11.01 8.58
C ARG A 30 -24.97 10.01 9.08
N GLU A 31 -24.90 9.77 10.40
CA GLU A 31 -24.08 8.69 10.95
C GLU A 31 -24.58 7.32 10.49
N LYS A 32 -25.90 7.15 10.36
CA LYS A 32 -26.48 5.91 9.84
C LYS A 32 -26.15 5.66 8.37
N VAL A 33 -26.20 6.69 7.53
CA VAL A 33 -25.74 6.63 6.12
C VAL A 33 -24.29 6.16 6.05
N MET A 34 -23.40 6.75 6.87
CA MET A 34 -21.99 6.36 6.92
C MET A 34 -21.79 4.94 7.47
N ALA A 35 -22.57 4.53 8.47
CA ALA A 35 -22.53 3.18 9.03
C ALA A 35 -22.97 2.13 8.00
N ASP A 36 -24.06 2.38 7.27
CA ASP A 36 -24.55 1.48 6.23
C ASP A 36 -23.57 1.43 5.06
N PHE A 37 -22.99 2.57 4.68
CA PHE A 37 -21.94 2.61 3.67
C PHE A 37 -20.72 1.75 4.08
N ARG A 38 -20.23 1.89 5.32
CA ARG A 38 -19.14 1.04 5.87
C ARG A 38 -19.51 -0.45 5.78
N LEU A 39 -20.74 -0.80 6.15
CA LEU A 39 -21.24 -2.18 6.13
C LEU A 39 -21.23 -2.78 4.71
N TYR A 40 -21.74 -2.04 3.72
CA TYR A 40 -21.89 -2.53 2.34
C TYR A 40 -20.59 -2.58 1.57
N THR A 41 -19.70 -1.63 1.81
CA THR A 41 -18.42 -1.57 1.11
C THR A 41 -17.43 -2.63 1.62
N ARG A 42 -17.67 -3.22 2.80
CA ARG A 42 -16.74 -4.13 3.51
C ARG A 42 -15.31 -3.59 3.52
N SER A 43 -15.19 -2.28 3.48
CA SER A 43 -13.95 -1.59 3.14
C SER A 43 -13.38 -0.91 4.37
N SER A 44 -12.06 -0.70 4.35
CA SER A 44 -11.33 -0.02 5.42
C SER A 44 -11.98 1.32 5.77
N GLU A 45 -11.92 1.72 7.04
CA GLU A 45 -12.28 3.05 7.57
C GLU A 45 -11.93 4.21 6.60
N LYS A 46 -10.79 4.10 5.92
CA LYS A 46 -10.28 5.00 4.87
C LYS A 46 -11.24 5.27 3.71
N LEU A 47 -12.04 4.28 3.25
CA LEU A 47 -12.98 4.50 2.15
C LEU A 47 -14.18 5.34 2.60
N ALA A 48 -14.63 5.11 3.83
CA ALA A 48 -15.65 5.94 4.46
C ALA A 48 -15.10 7.36 4.69
N GLN A 49 -13.84 7.50 5.12
CA GLN A 49 -13.17 8.79 5.25
C GLN A 49 -13.02 9.52 3.91
N ASN A 50 -12.66 8.82 2.83
CA ASN A 50 -12.57 9.44 1.50
C ASN A 50 -13.93 9.92 1.00
N MET A 51 -14.99 9.12 1.19
CA MET A 51 -16.34 9.54 0.83
C MET A 51 -16.80 10.73 1.68
N GLN A 52 -16.51 10.71 2.99
CA GLN A 52 -16.77 11.84 3.88
C GLN A 52 -15.99 13.08 3.42
N ALA A 53 -14.71 12.94 3.06
CA ALA A 53 -13.89 14.03 2.54
C ALA A 53 -14.45 14.58 1.21
N GLU A 54 -14.93 13.72 0.31
CA GLU A 54 -15.57 14.12 -0.96
C GLU A 54 -16.90 14.87 -0.72
N MET A 55 -17.71 14.41 0.23
CA MET A 55 -18.91 15.12 0.69
C MET A 55 -18.57 16.51 1.24
N MET A 56 -17.50 16.61 2.05
CA MET A 56 -17.04 17.86 2.67
C MET A 56 -16.32 18.80 1.70
N ALA A 57 -15.60 18.28 0.70
CA ALA A 57 -14.78 19.07 -0.24
C ALA A 57 -15.62 20.05 -1.08
N SER A 58 -16.89 19.71 -1.34
CA SER A 58 -17.82 20.58 -2.04
C SER A 58 -18.40 21.72 -1.18
N CYS A 59 -18.10 21.74 0.11
CA CYS A 59 -18.59 22.73 1.08
C CYS A 59 -17.49 23.72 1.55
N TRP A 60 -16.30 23.69 0.95
CA TRP A 60 -15.24 24.67 1.19
C TRP A 60 -15.62 26.07 0.67
N PRO A 61 -15.29 27.17 1.39
CA PRO A 61 -14.10 27.33 2.22
C PRO A 61 -14.33 27.48 3.74
N THR A 62 -15.50 27.16 4.29
CA THR A 62 -15.78 27.36 5.72
C THR A 62 -15.82 26.06 6.52
N ALA A 63 -15.40 26.12 7.79
CA ALA A 63 -15.30 25.00 8.74
C ALA A 63 -16.66 24.38 9.10
N TYR A 64 -17.27 23.68 8.15
CA TYR A 64 -18.50 22.94 8.36
C TYR A 64 -18.22 21.58 9.01
N ARG A 65 -19.12 21.14 9.88
CA ARG A 65 -19.22 19.75 10.33
C ARG A 65 -19.98 18.96 9.27
N PHE A 66 -19.88 17.63 9.29
CA PHE A 66 -20.65 16.77 8.39
C PHE A 66 -22.17 17.02 8.47
N GLN A 67 -22.62 17.47 9.65
CA GLN A 67 -24.00 17.87 9.94
C GLN A 67 -24.49 19.05 9.08
N ASP A 68 -23.58 19.87 8.58
CA ASP A 68 -23.90 21.07 7.80
C ASP A 68 -23.92 20.81 6.29
N VAL A 69 -23.53 19.61 5.86
CA VAL A 69 -23.56 19.24 4.43
C VAL A 69 -25.02 19.13 3.97
N PRO A 70 -25.41 19.83 2.88
CA PRO A 70 -26.74 19.70 2.31
C PRO A 70 -27.04 18.26 1.89
N VAL A 71 -28.25 17.77 2.19
CA VAL A 71 -28.65 16.38 1.92
C VAL A 71 -28.44 15.99 0.46
N LYS A 72 -28.81 16.86 -0.47
CA LYS A 72 -28.57 16.70 -1.91
C LYS A 72 -27.12 16.33 -2.25
N LYS A 73 -26.16 16.97 -1.57
CA LYS A 73 -24.73 16.73 -1.79
C LYS A 73 -24.28 15.37 -1.26
N ILE A 74 -24.82 14.96 -0.10
CA ILE A 74 -24.59 13.60 0.44
C ILE A 74 -25.13 12.57 -0.56
N VAL A 75 -26.34 12.78 -1.08
CA VAL A 75 -26.97 11.91 -2.07
C VAL A 75 -26.15 11.83 -3.36
N ASP A 76 -25.71 12.97 -3.90
CA ASP A 76 -24.89 13.04 -5.11
C ASP A 76 -23.51 12.39 -4.91
N ALA A 77 -22.89 12.55 -3.74
CA ALA A 77 -21.61 11.94 -3.41
C ALA A 77 -21.72 10.41 -3.32
N VAL A 78 -22.73 9.87 -2.61
CA VAL A 78 -22.97 8.42 -2.57
C VAL A 78 -23.25 7.89 -3.98
N ARG A 79 -24.05 8.60 -4.79
CA ARG A 79 -24.37 8.21 -6.17
C ARG A 79 -23.10 8.17 -7.03
N THR A 80 -22.29 9.22 -6.96
CA THR A 80 -21.02 9.32 -7.70
C THR A 80 -20.06 8.21 -7.26
N PHE A 81 -19.93 8.00 -5.96
CA PHE A 81 -19.10 6.96 -5.39
C PHE A 81 -19.53 5.56 -5.86
N LEU A 82 -20.82 5.23 -5.78
CA LEU A 82 -21.34 3.94 -6.24
C LEU A 82 -21.22 3.76 -7.75
N ARG A 83 -21.35 4.84 -8.54
CA ARG A 83 -21.16 4.81 -9.99
C ARG A 83 -19.70 4.54 -10.36
N TRP A 84 -18.76 5.28 -9.77
CA TRP A 84 -17.33 5.19 -10.09
C TRP A 84 -16.69 3.94 -9.48
N ARG A 85 -16.86 3.75 -8.17
CA ARG A 85 -16.11 2.74 -7.43
C ARG A 85 -16.69 1.36 -7.56
N PHE A 86 -18.00 1.24 -7.79
CA PHE A 86 -18.68 -0.03 -7.97
C PHE A 86 -19.22 -0.21 -9.40
N SER A 87 -18.64 0.50 -10.37
CA SER A 87 -18.95 0.38 -11.79
C SER A 87 -18.97 -1.08 -12.29
N TYR A 88 -18.13 -1.94 -11.70
CA TYR A 88 -18.01 -3.37 -11.99
C TYR A 88 -19.13 -4.25 -11.39
N LEU A 89 -19.93 -3.74 -10.45
CA LEU A 89 -21.07 -4.47 -9.90
C LEU A 89 -22.28 -4.35 -10.84
N ARG A 90 -23.01 -5.46 -11.02
CA ARG A 90 -24.25 -5.46 -11.83
C ARG A 90 -25.22 -4.40 -11.32
N SER A 91 -25.89 -3.72 -12.24
CA SER A 91 -26.83 -2.61 -11.95
C SER A 91 -27.81 -2.91 -10.79
N PRO A 92 -28.47 -4.09 -10.71
CA PRO A 92 -29.43 -4.38 -9.63
C PRO A 92 -28.79 -4.40 -8.24
N TYR A 93 -27.52 -4.79 -8.14
CA TYR A 93 -26.82 -4.82 -6.86
C TYR A 93 -26.40 -3.42 -6.41
N ARG A 94 -25.96 -2.57 -7.35
CA ARG A 94 -25.68 -1.14 -7.08
C ARG A 94 -26.94 -0.41 -6.64
N GLN A 95 -28.04 -0.63 -7.34
CA GLN A 95 -29.34 -0.06 -6.99
C GLN A 95 -29.76 -0.48 -5.57
N LYS A 96 -29.71 -1.78 -5.26
CA LYS A 96 -30.03 -2.26 -3.91
C LYS A 96 -29.11 -1.66 -2.85
N MET A 97 -27.82 -1.51 -3.14
CA MET A 97 -26.87 -0.88 -2.21
C MET A 97 -27.23 0.59 -1.97
N PHE A 98 -27.51 1.33 -3.04
CA PHE A 98 -27.96 2.72 -2.97
C PHE A 98 -29.26 2.84 -2.17
N GLU A 99 -30.28 2.03 -2.45
CA GLU A 99 -31.55 2.01 -1.73
C GLU A 99 -31.35 1.76 -0.23
N ASN A 100 -30.46 0.83 0.15
CA ASN A 100 -30.19 0.54 1.56
C ASN A 100 -29.42 1.69 2.25
N ILE A 101 -28.45 2.31 1.59
CA ILE A 101 -27.73 3.48 2.14
C ILE A 101 -28.70 4.67 2.28
N MET A 102 -29.58 4.86 1.30
CA MET A 102 -30.52 5.97 1.27
C MET A 102 -31.75 5.75 2.16
N ALA A 103 -32.02 4.53 2.63
CA ALA A 103 -33.12 4.26 3.56
C ALA A 103 -32.99 5.02 4.89
N ALA A 104 -31.79 5.48 5.24
CA ALA A 104 -31.54 6.33 6.40
C ALA A 104 -31.88 7.81 6.15
N VAL A 105 -31.94 8.28 4.90
CA VAL A 105 -32.21 9.68 4.57
C VAL A 105 -33.67 10.04 4.91
N PRO A 106 -33.94 11.19 5.58
CA PRO A 106 -35.30 11.59 5.94
C PRO A 106 -36.23 11.66 4.72
N ALA A 107 -37.50 11.28 4.92
CA ALA A 107 -38.48 11.14 3.85
C ALA A 107 -38.70 12.43 3.03
N GLU A 108 -38.54 13.59 3.65
CA GLU A 108 -38.59 14.90 2.98
C GLU A 108 -37.52 15.10 1.90
N PHE A 109 -36.46 14.29 1.88
CA PHE A 109 -35.42 14.28 0.85
C PHE A 109 -35.45 13.02 -0.03
N ALA A 110 -36.42 12.12 0.17
CA ALA A 110 -36.48 10.84 -0.54
C ALA A 110 -36.64 10.98 -2.06
N SER A 111 -37.24 12.09 -2.53
CA SER A 111 -37.34 12.39 -3.97
C SER A 111 -35.99 12.63 -4.63
N GLU A 112 -34.98 13.10 -3.88
CA GLU A 112 -33.62 13.27 -4.39
C GLU A 112 -32.85 11.94 -4.40
N ALA A 113 -33.28 10.97 -3.58
CA ALA A 113 -32.67 9.66 -3.39
C ALA A 113 -33.21 8.58 -4.34
N VAL A 114 -33.61 8.95 -5.56
CA VAL A 114 -33.92 7.99 -6.62
C VAL A 114 -32.63 7.58 -7.33
N TRP A 115 -32.43 6.27 -7.52
CA TRP A 115 -31.33 5.77 -8.35
C TRP A 115 -31.70 5.97 -9.81
N GLU A 116 -31.16 7.01 -10.41
CA GLU A 116 -31.17 7.14 -11.86
C GLU A 116 -30.02 6.29 -12.42
N PRO A 117 -30.31 5.19 -13.15
CA PRO A 117 -29.25 4.54 -13.90
C PRO A 117 -28.65 5.59 -14.83
N PRO A 118 -27.31 5.68 -14.94
CA PRO A 118 -26.73 6.57 -15.93
C PRO A 118 -27.35 6.24 -17.30
N PRO A 119 -27.59 7.24 -18.15
CA PRO A 119 -27.97 6.94 -19.52
C PRO A 119 -26.97 5.92 -20.07
N PRO A 120 -27.42 4.91 -20.84
CA PRO A 120 -26.51 3.96 -21.43
C PRO A 120 -25.38 4.75 -22.08
N PRO A 121 -24.11 4.36 -21.87
CA PRO A 121 -23.01 5.08 -22.48
C PRO A 121 -23.33 5.23 -23.98
N PRO A 122 -23.06 6.41 -24.57
CA PRO A 122 -23.13 6.49 -26.02
C PRO A 122 -22.31 5.31 -26.56
N PRO A 123 -22.79 4.61 -27.61
CA PRO A 123 -22.07 3.48 -28.16
C PRO A 123 -20.62 3.92 -28.36
N PRO A 124 -19.64 3.10 -27.91
CA PRO A 124 -18.23 3.52 -27.89
C PRO A 124 -17.94 4.16 -29.23
N LYS A 125 -17.54 5.45 -29.20
CA LYS A 125 -17.01 6.07 -30.39
C LYS A 125 -15.82 5.19 -30.71
N LYS A 126 -15.95 4.34 -31.74
CA LYS A 126 -14.87 3.51 -32.22
C LYS A 126 -13.76 4.51 -32.50
N SER A 127 -12.81 4.66 -31.58
CA SER A 127 -11.57 5.37 -31.84
C SER A 127 -10.87 4.49 -32.87
N LYS A 128 -11.27 4.66 -34.12
CA LYS A 128 -10.70 3.95 -35.26
C LYS A 128 -9.30 4.45 -35.55
N THR A 129 -8.92 5.56 -34.92
CA THR A 129 -7.61 6.18 -35.10
C THR A 129 -6.57 5.34 -34.39
N PRO A 130 -5.69 4.66 -35.15
CA PRO A 130 -4.55 3.96 -34.56
C PRO A 130 -3.66 4.94 -33.78
N PHE A 131 -3.15 4.52 -32.62
CA PHE A 131 -2.20 5.34 -31.84
C PHE A 131 -0.89 5.59 -32.60
N THR A 132 -0.49 4.63 -33.44
CA THR A 132 0.75 4.72 -34.23
C THR A 132 0.51 4.24 -35.66
N PRO A 133 1.36 4.62 -36.63
CA PRO A 133 1.31 4.06 -37.98
C PRO A 133 1.51 2.53 -38.05
N PHE A 134 1.97 1.89 -36.97
CA PHE A 134 2.20 0.45 -36.88
C PHE A 134 1.05 -0.32 -36.22
N SER A 135 0.06 0.40 -35.67
CA SER A 135 -1.12 -0.19 -35.01
C SER A 135 -2.10 -0.75 -36.04
N GLU A 136 -2.11 -0.23 -37.27
CA GLU A 136 -2.88 -0.86 -38.35
C GLU A 136 -2.18 -2.12 -38.87
N PRO A 137 -2.89 -3.27 -38.90
CA PRO A 137 -2.33 -4.51 -39.43
C PRO A 137 -1.95 -4.37 -40.91
N ARG A 138 -0.69 -4.67 -41.26
CA ARG A 138 -0.31 -4.75 -42.66
C ARG A 138 -0.70 -6.11 -43.21
N THR A 139 -1.42 -6.08 -44.32
CA THR A 139 -1.88 -7.28 -45.01
C THR A 139 -1.17 -7.37 -46.34
N LYS A 140 -0.53 -8.50 -46.63
CA LYS A 140 0.12 -8.69 -47.93
C LYS A 140 -0.95 -8.77 -49.02
N PRO A 141 -0.63 -8.38 -50.27
CA PRO A 141 -1.55 -8.55 -51.39
C PRO A 141 -2.02 -10.01 -51.48
N GLY A 142 -3.34 -10.23 -51.42
CA GLY A 142 -3.96 -11.55 -51.51
C GLY A 142 -4.17 -12.28 -50.17
N GLU A 143 -3.69 -11.75 -49.04
CA GLU A 143 -4.00 -12.30 -47.72
C GLU A 143 -5.24 -11.60 -47.12
N PRO A 144 -6.04 -12.28 -46.29
CA PRO A 144 -7.11 -11.62 -45.55
C PRO A 144 -6.52 -10.69 -44.48
N PRO A 145 -7.18 -9.56 -44.16
CA PRO A 145 -6.74 -8.68 -43.09
C PRO A 145 -6.61 -9.41 -41.77
N LYS A 146 -5.47 -9.23 -41.09
CA LYS A 146 -5.24 -9.81 -39.77
C LYS A 146 -6.19 -9.17 -38.75
N SER A 147 -7.03 -9.99 -38.10
CA SER A 147 -7.98 -9.57 -37.07
C SER A 147 -7.31 -9.37 -35.70
N GLY A 148 -8.05 -8.82 -34.74
CA GLY A 148 -7.62 -8.80 -33.33
C GLY A 148 -7.35 -10.23 -32.80
N GLU A 149 -8.24 -11.18 -33.13
CA GLU A 149 -8.06 -12.61 -32.86
C GLU A 149 -6.69 -13.13 -33.35
N PHE A 150 -6.29 -12.79 -34.58
CA PHE A 150 -4.99 -13.24 -35.12
C PHE A 150 -3.81 -12.83 -34.23
N PHE A 151 -3.76 -11.56 -33.81
CA PHE A 151 -2.67 -11.06 -32.96
C PHE A 151 -2.70 -11.69 -31.57
N PHE A 152 -3.91 -11.84 -31.03
CA PHE A 152 -4.09 -12.41 -29.70
C PHE A 152 -3.71 -13.89 -29.65
N ASP A 153 -4.11 -14.68 -30.64
CA ASP A 153 -3.78 -16.09 -30.73
C ASP A 153 -2.27 -16.28 -30.95
N ALA A 154 -1.65 -15.48 -31.84
CA ALA A 154 -0.20 -15.48 -32.03
C ALA A 154 0.55 -15.14 -30.73
N PHE A 155 0.04 -14.18 -29.95
CA PHE A 155 0.63 -13.79 -28.68
C PHE A 155 0.52 -14.88 -27.62
N THR A 156 -0.68 -15.41 -27.40
CA THR A 156 -0.90 -16.45 -26.39
C THR A 156 -0.13 -17.73 -26.70
N LEU A 157 -0.02 -18.10 -27.98
CA LEU A 157 0.81 -19.19 -28.45
C LEU A 157 2.31 -18.92 -28.21
N ALA A 158 2.80 -17.73 -28.57
CA ALA A 158 4.21 -17.37 -28.41
C ALA A 158 4.65 -17.35 -26.94
N VAL A 159 3.77 -16.91 -26.04
CA VAL A 159 4.04 -16.85 -24.60
C VAL A 159 3.84 -18.22 -23.92
N GLY A 160 2.91 -19.03 -24.42
CA GLY A 160 2.54 -20.31 -23.80
C GLY A 160 1.50 -20.17 -22.69
N PHE A 161 0.52 -19.27 -22.87
CA PHE A 161 -0.55 -19.09 -21.90
C PHE A 161 -1.52 -20.27 -21.85
N THR A 162 -1.97 -20.59 -20.65
CA THR A 162 -3.05 -21.56 -20.42
C THR A 162 -4.39 -21.01 -20.91
N PRO A 163 -5.39 -21.86 -21.23
CA PRO A 163 -6.72 -21.40 -21.61
C PRO A 163 -7.34 -20.42 -20.62
N ARG A 164 -7.10 -20.60 -19.32
CA ARG A 164 -7.58 -19.70 -18.27
C ARG A 164 -6.95 -18.31 -18.37
N GLU A 165 -5.63 -18.23 -18.55
CA GLU A 165 -4.90 -16.96 -18.69
C GLU A 165 -5.31 -16.24 -19.97
N THR A 166 -5.47 -16.99 -21.07
CA THR A 166 -6.01 -16.52 -22.35
C THR A 166 -7.39 -15.87 -22.17
N THR A 167 -8.35 -16.56 -21.53
CA THR A 167 -9.68 -15.97 -21.25
C THR A 167 -9.60 -14.72 -20.37
N GLN A 168 -8.75 -14.74 -19.34
CA GLN A 168 -8.58 -13.57 -18.46
C GLN A 168 -7.99 -12.37 -19.19
N LEU A 169 -7.01 -12.59 -20.07
CA LEU A 169 -6.41 -11.51 -20.83
C LEU A 169 -7.36 -10.94 -21.89
N LYS A 170 -8.14 -11.79 -22.59
CA LYS A 170 -9.20 -11.29 -23.49
C LYS A 170 -10.15 -10.34 -22.76
N LYS A 171 -10.61 -10.76 -21.57
CA LYS A 171 -11.47 -9.90 -20.74
C LYS A 171 -10.80 -8.58 -20.36
N ARG A 172 -9.51 -8.60 -19.99
CA ARG A 172 -8.78 -7.36 -19.66
C ARG A 172 -8.67 -6.41 -20.85
N ILE A 173 -8.47 -6.94 -22.06
CA ILE A 173 -8.41 -6.12 -23.29
C ILE A 173 -9.76 -5.45 -23.55
N ILE A 174 -10.86 -6.21 -23.47
CA ILE A 174 -12.23 -5.69 -23.59
C ILE A 174 -12.50 -4.62 -22.52
N ASP A 175 -12.23 -4.93 -21.25
CA ASP A 175 -12.47 -4.02 -20.14
C ASP A 175 -11.66 -2.71 -20.31
N PHE A 176 -10.43 -2.80 -20.82
CA PHE A 176 -9.57 -1.64 -21.07
C PHE A 176 -10.03 -0.84 -22.29
N GLU A 177 -10.49 -1.49 -23.37
CA GLU A 177 -11.06 -0.80 -24.54
C GLU A 177 -12.27 0.03 -24.15
N VAL A 178 -13.20 -0.59 -23.41
CA VAL A 178 -14.43 0.08 -22.99
C VAL A 178 -14.07 1.26 -22.08
N LEU A 179 -13.11 1.07 -21.16
CA LEU A 179 -12.66 2.14 -20.28
C LEU A 179 -12.07 3.33 -21.06
N VAL A 180 -11.18 3.08 -22.03
CA VAL A 180 -10.55 4.13 -22.83
C VAL A 180 -11.59 4.85 -23.70
N ASN A 181 -12.48 4.12 -24.36
CA ASN A 181 -13.42 4.71 -25.34
C ASN A 181 -14.66 5.33 -24.71
N THR A 182 -15.07 4.88 -23.52
CA THR A 182 -16.32 5.36 -22.87
C THR A 182 -16.07 6.11 -21.56
N GLY A 183 -14.87 6.01 -20.99
CA GLY A 183 -14.60 6.47 -19.63
C GLY A 183 -15.33 5.65 -18.55
N GLN A 184 -16.02 4.56 -18.91
CA GLN A 184 -16.80 3.72 -18.01
C GLN A 184 -16.21 2.31 -17.93
N CYS A 185 -16.34 1.65 -16.79
CA CYS A 185 -15.95 0.23 -16.69
C CYS A 185 -17.01 -0.66 -17.37
N ALA A 186 -16.56 -1.74 -18.00
CA ALA A 186 -17.35 -2.63 -18.86
C ALA A 186 -18.51 -3.40 -18.20
N GLY A 187 -18.95 -3.05 -16.99
CA GLY A 187 -19.98 -3.75 -16.21
C GLY A 187 -21.41 -3.73 -16.78
N GLY A 188 -21.62 -3.35 -18.04
CA GLY A 188 -22.94 -3.28 -18.65
C GLY A 188 -23.00 -3.18 -20.18
N CYS A 189 -21.87 -3.27 -20.88
CA CYS A 189 -21.87 -3.28 -22.35
C CYS A 189 -21.76 -4.73 -22.84
N GLU A 190 -22.66 -5.14 -23.73
CA GLU A 190 -22.48 -6.32 -24.58
C GLU A 190 -21.36 -5.99 -25.58
N HIS A 191 -20.11 -6.04 -25.12
CA HIS A 191 -18.91 -5.84 -25.93
C HIS A 191 -18.07 -7.12 -25.83
N ASP A 192 -17.98 -7.86 -26.94
CA ASP A 192 -17.18 -9.07 -27.01
C ASP A 192 -15.83 -8.80 -27.69
N PHE A 193 -14.88 -9.73 -27.54
CA PHE A 193 -13.54 -9.58 -28.10
C PHE A 193 -13.51 -9.32 -29.63
N PRO A 194 -14.37 -9.95 -30.46
CA PRO A 194 -14.42 -9.66 -31.89
C PRO A 194 -14.86 -8.24 -32.24
N ASP A 195 -15.53 -7.55 -31.32
CA ASP A 195 -15.94 -6.15 -31.50
C ASP A 195 -14.79 -5.17 -31.23
N THR A 196 -13.74 -5.63 -30.54
CA THR A 196 -12.56 -4.81 -30.21
C THR A 196 -11.75 -4.53 -31.48
N PRO A 197 -11.44 -3.26 -31.81
CA PRO A 197 -10.66 -2.91 -33.00
C PRO A 197 -9.30 -3.62 -33.03
N ALA A 198 -8.92 -4.17 -34.19
CA ALA A 198 -7.65 -4.89 -34.33
C ALA A 198 -6.44 -4.03 -33.95
N CYS A 199 -6.47 -2.73 -34.27
CA CYS A 199 -5.42 -1.78 -33.87
C CYS A 199 -5.28 -1.67 -32.35
N PHE A 200 -6.41 -1.61 -31.63
CA PHE A 200 -6.42 -1.56 -30.17
C PHE A 200 -5.83 -2.82 -29.56
N VAL A 201 -6.25 -4.01 -30.02
CA VAL A 201 -5.71 -5.29 -29.54
C VAL A 201 -4.21 -5.35 -29.75
N ARG A 202 -3.75 -4.92 -30.93
CA ARG A 202 -2.34 -4.90 -31.31
C ARG A 202 -1.50 -3.96 -30.42
N ASP A 203 -2.00 -2.75 -30.18
CA ASP A 203 -1.38 -1.77 -29.28
C ASP A 203 -1.32 -2.29 -27.85
N TYR A 204 -2.42 -2.85 -27.34
CA TYR A 204 -2.46 -3.43 -26.01
C TYR A 204 -1.42 -4.54 -25.85
N ILE A 205 -1.33 -5.47 -26.82
CA ILE A 205 -0.37 -6.57 -26.78
C ILE A 205 1.07 -6.05 -26.82
N MET A 206 1.38 -5.07 -27.69
CA MET A 206 2.72 -4.48 -27.73
C MET A 206 3.09 -3.86 -26.38
N GLY A 207 2.18 -3.06 -25.81
CA GLY A 207 2.34 -2.47 -24.50
C GLY A 207 2.56 -3.53 -23.41
N TYR A 208 1.73 -4.58 -23.39
CA TYR A 208 1.81 -5.66 -22.43
C TYR A 208 3.14 -6.43 -22.51
N ILE A 209 3.66 -6.69 -23.72
CA ILE A 209 4.97 -7.33 -23.90
C ILE A 209 6.08 -6.46 -23.27
N ASP A 210 6.00 -5.14 -23.44
CA ASP A 210 7.00 -4.20 -22.92
C ASP A 210 6.96 -4.04 -21.40
N SER A 211 5.78 -3.92 -20.80
CA SER A 211 5.63 -3.60 -19.38
C SER A 211 5.39 -4.82 -18.49
N ASP A 212 4.53 -5.74 -18.90
CA ASP A 212 3.83 -6.65 -17.97
C ASP A 212 4.12 -8.12 -18.21
N LEU A 213 4.77 -8.49 -19.31
CA LEU A 213 5.11 -9.87 -19.61
C LEU A 213 6.10 -10.43 -18.56
N PRO A 214 5.75 -11.52 -17.85
CA PRO A 214 6.54 -12.05 -16.74
C PRO A 214 7.71 -12.92 -17.22
N VAL A 215 8.75 -12.29 -17.78
CA VAL A 215 9.91 -12.97 -18.39
C VAL A 215 11.20 -12.85 -17.56
N GLY A 216 11.09 -12.65 -16.25
CA GLY A 216 12.24 -12.43 -15.38
C GLY A 216 12.90 -11.06 -15.58
N THR A 217 14.17 -10.93 -15.19
CA THR A 217 14.95 -9.67 -15.25
C THR A 217 16.26 -9.85 -16.01
N GLY A 218 16.75 -8.78 -16.64
CA GLY A 218 18.04 -8.77 -17.32
C GLY A 218 17.95 -9.10 -18.82
N ASN A 219 19.06 -9.52 -19.40
CA ASN A 219 19.21 -9.69 -20.85
C ASN A 219 18.30 -10.80 -21.42
N GLU A 220 18.11 -11.89 -20.68
CA GLU A 220 17.22 -12.99 -21.08
C GLU A 220 15.76 -12.53 -21.20
N ALA A 221 15.30 -11.68 -20.27
CA ALA A 221 13.97 -11.09 -20.32
C ALA A 221 13.77 -10.23 -21.58
N THR A 222 14.78 -9.43 -21.94
CA THR A 222 14.75 -8.62 -23.16
C THR A 222 14.75 -9.48 -24.42
N ALA A 223 15.57 -10.53 -24.46
CA ALA A 223 15.60 -11.47 -25.59
C ALA A 223 14.23 -12.15 -25.76
N ARG A 224 13.63 -12.64 -24.68
CA ARG A 224 12.32 -13.29 -24.70
C ARG A 224 11.21 -12.34 -25.16
N ARG A 225 11.20 -11.08 -24.72
CA ARG A 225 10.26 -10.07 -25.23
C ARG A 225 10.41 -9.87 -26.73
N ASN A 226 11.64 -9.76 -27.22
CA ASN A 226 11.91 -9.54 -28.65
C ASN A 226 11.48 -10.73 -29.51
N GLU A 227 11.66 -11.97 -29.04
CA GLU A 227 11.14 -13.17 -29.69
C GLU A 227 9.61 -13.15 -29.78
N VAL A 228 8.92 -12.84 -28.68
CA VAL A 228 7.46 -12.75 -28.65
C VAL A 228 6.97 -11.66 -29.59
N LYS A 229 7.58 -10.47 -29.59
CA LYS A 229 7.23 -9.39 -30.53
C LYS A 229 7.37 -9.84 -31.98
N LYS A 230 8.49 -10.51 -32.32
CA LYS A 230 8.74 -11.00 -33.68
C LYS A 230 7.68 -12.03 -34.11
N ALA A 231 7.22 -12.89 -33.21
CA ALA A 231 6.18 -13.87 -33.48
C ALA A 231 4.81 -13.21 -33.71
N VAL A 232 4.43 -12.24 -32.87
CA VAL A 232 3.12 -11.56 -32.92
C VAL A 232 3.03 -10.60 -34.11
N PHE A 233 4.06 -9.78 -34.30
CA PHE A 233 4.08 -8.71 -35.31
C PHE A 233 4.86 -9.14 -36.55
N SER A 234 4.53 -10.32 -37.08
CA SER A 234 5.20 -10.93 -38.23
C SER A 234 5.09 -10.13 -39.54
N ASP A 235 4.19 -9.14 -39.59
CA ASP A 235 4.06 -8.18 -40.68
C ASP A 235 4.98 -6.95 -40.56
N LEU A 236 5.72 -6.82 -39.46
CA LEU A 236 6.68 -5.75 -39.23
C LEU A 236 8.11 -6.28 -39.28
N THR A 237 9.03 -5.46 -39.77
CA THR A 237 10.47 -5.72 -39.68
C THR A 237 10.96 -5.52 -38.23
N PRO A 238 12.12 -6.09 -37.85
CA PRO A 238 12.68 -5.87 -36.51
C PRO A 238 12.90 -4.40 -36.15
N ALA A 239 13.28 -3.57 -37.13
CA ALA A 239 13.45 -2.13 -36.93
C ALA A 239 12.11 -1.43 -36.65
N GLU A 240 11.06 -1.80 -37.38
CA GLU A 240 9.71 -1.26 -37.18
C GLU A 240 9.12 -1.70 -35.85
N ILE A 241 9.37 -2.94 -35.41
CA ILE A 241 8.96 -3.43 -34.08
C ILE A 241 9.60 -2.55 -32.98
N ALA A 242 10.89 -2.23 -33.12
CA ALA A 242 11.57 -1.35 -32.17
C ALA A 242 10.97 0.07 -32.18
N GLN A 243 10.71 0.63 -33.36
CA GLN A 243 10.10 1.95 -33.49
C GLN A 243 8.67 1.99 -32.94
N TYR A 244 7.88 0.95 -33.19
CA TYR A 244 6.51 0.82 -32.69
C TYR A 244 6.46 0.85 -31.16
N SER A 245 7.31 0.06 -30.50
CA SER A 245 7.45 0.05 -29.04
C SER A 245 7.79 1.44 -28.47
N ILE A 246 8.69 2.18 -29.13
CA ILE A 246 9.06 3.55 -28.72
C ILE A 246 7.88 4.52 -28.88
N LEU A 247 7.22 4.52 -30.04
CA LEU A 247 6.10 5.42 -30.32
C LEU A 247 4.92 5.16 -29.39
N LEU A 248 4.55 3.89 -29.21
CA LEU A 248 3.43 3.53 -28.34
C LEU A 248 3.69 3.95 -26.87
N LYS A 249 4.93 3.80 -26.39
CA LYS A 249 5.31 4.29 -25.07
C LYS A 249 5.22 5.82 -24.96
N LYS A 250 5.57 6.54 -26.04
CA LYS A 250 5.44 8.01 -26.09
C LYS A 250 3.98 8.44 -26.04
N GLU A 251 3.11 7.83 -26.84
CA GLU A 251 1.66 8.12 -26.88
C GLU A 251 1.00 7.83 -25.52
N ARG A 252 1.24 6.65 -24.94
CA ARG A 252 0.71 6.34 -23.59
C ARG A 252 1.17 7.36 -22.55
N ASN A 253 2.42 7.77 -22.58
CA ASN A 253 2.93 8.79 -21.66
C ASN A 253 2.35 10.19 -21.91
N ALA A 254 1.94 10.52 -23.14
CA ALA A 254 1.29 11.77 -23.47
C ALA A 254 -0.16 11.80 -22.98
N GLU A 255 -0.90 10.70 -23.16
CA GLU A 255 -2.25 10.52 -22.64
C GLU A 255 -2.30 10.68 -21.11
N TYR A 256 -1.31 10.14 -20.38
CA TYR A 256 -1.19 10.37 -18.94
C TYR A 256 -0.85 11.82 -18.55
N ARG A 257 -0.38 12.67 -19.47
CA ARG A 257 0.05 14.05 -19.18
C ARG A 257 -1.01 15.11 -19.48
N GLU A 258 -1.85 14.91 -20.50
CA GLU A 258 -2.77 15.97 -20.95
C GLU A 258 -4.05 16.09 -20.10
N ASP A 259 -4.57 14.98 -19.56
CA ASP A 259 -5.84 14.98 -18.78
C ASP A 259 -5.70 14.55 -17.32
N SER A 260 -4.49 14.16 -16.87
CA SER A 260 -4.29 13.94 -15.44
C SER A 260 -4.15 15.30 -14.76
N PRO A 261 -5.08 15.70 -13.85
CA PRO A 261 -4.84 16.87 -13.01
C PRO A 261 -3.45 16.71 -12.42
N THR A 262 -2.64 17.78 -12.50
CA THR A 262 -1.28 17.80 -11.98
C THR A 262 -1.29 17.04 -10.66
N PRO A 263 -0.62 15.88 -10.55
CA PRO A 263 -0.74 15.07 -9.35
C PRO A 263 -0.45 16.02 -8.19
N PRO A 264 -1.32 16.05 -7.16
CA PRO A 264 -1.10 16.92 -6.03
C PRO A 264 0.35 16.72 -5.58
N PRO A 265 1.03 17.81 -5.15
CA PRO A 265 2.47 17.83 -4.89
C PRO A 265 2.89 16.52 -4.25
N TYR A 266 3.84 15.83 -4.90
CA TYR A 266 4.23 14.44 -4.65
C TYR A 266 4.10 14.10 -3.16
N ASP A 267 3.04 13.36 -2.83
CA ASP A 267 2.77 12.98 -1.47
C ASP A 267 3.70 11.80 -1.14
N GLU A 268 4.84 12.13 -0.54
CA GLU A 268 5.86 11.17 -0.10
C GLU A 268 5.27 10.02 0.74
N PHE A 269 4.12 10.24 1.37
CA PHE A 269 3.44 9.27 2.22
C PHE A 269 2.34 8.48 1.50
N ALA A 270 2.04 8.74 0.22
CA ALA A 270 1.00 8.01 -0.51
C ALA A 270 1.21 6.49 -0.48
N VAL A 271 2.45 6.04 -0.68
CA VAL A 271 2.80 4.61 -0.64
C VAL A 271 2.67 4.03 0.78
N LEU A 272 3.01 4.81 1.81
CA LEU A 272 2.90 4.39 3.20
C LEU A 272 1.44 4.31 3.68
N ARG A 273 0.56 5.16 3.15
CA ARG A 273 -0.88 5.12 3.46
C ARG A 273 -1.60 3.88 2.95
N ASP A 274 -1.02 3.16 1.99
CA ASP A 274 -1.62 1.95 1.41
C ASP A 274 -1.14 0.65 2.07
N VAL A 275 -0.14 0.75 2.96
CA VAL A 275 0.25 -0.33 3.88
C VAL A 275 -0.87 -0.54 4.89
N ASP A 276 -1.20 -1.80 5.15
CA ASP A 276 -2.25 -2.23 6.07
C ASP A 276 -1.78 -2.00 7.53
N ASP A 277 -2.54 -1.19 8.27
CA ASP A 277 -2.32 -0.86 9.69
C ASP A 277 -3.14 -1.74 10.64
N THR A 278 -4.00 -2.61 10.11
CA THR A 278 -4.80 -3.55 10.91
C THR A 278 -4.06 -4.84 11.22
N LEU A 279 -2.82 -4.97 10.74
CA LEU A 279 -1.96 -6.10 11.08
C LEU A 279 -1.65 -6.13 12.57
N ASP A 280 -1.98 -7.26 13.18
CA ASP A 280 -1.55 -7.57 14.53
C ASP A 280 -0.01 -7.71 14.54
N LEU A 281 0.65 -6.71 15.13
CA LEU A 281 2.09 -6.68 15.33
C LEU A 281 2.52 -7.58 16.50
N ALA A 282 1.59 -8.21 17.22
CA ALA A 282 1.93 -9.20 18.21
C ALA A 282 2.70 -10.36 17.55
N PRO A 283 3.77 -10.86 18.18
CA PRO A 283 4.48 -12.02 17.66
C PRO A 283 3.51 -13.18 17.49
N ARG A 284 3.39 -13.70 16.26
CA ARG A 284 2.58 -14.89 15.96
C ARG A 284 3.13 -16.06 16.77
N THR A 285 2.36 -16.50 17.76
CA THR A 285 2.71 -17.52 18.75
C THR A 285 3.03 -18.89 18.17
N GLU A 286 2.72 -19.14 16.89
CA GLU A 286 2.96 -20.42 16.21
C GLU A 286 4.45 -20.75 16.00
N ALA A 287 5.35 -19.79 16.11
CA ALA A 287 6.79 -19.99 15.91
C ALA A 287 7.61 -20.15 17.20
N ILE A 288 6.98 -20.35 18.36
CA ILE A 288 7.68 -20.77 19.58
C ILE A 288 8.03 -22.26 19.46
N TYR A 289 8.98 -22.59 18.59
CA TYR A 289 9.58 -23.92 18.56
C TYR A 289 10.28 -24.17 19.88
N ARG A 290 9.74 -25.10 20.68
CA ARG A 290 10.43 -25.69 21.83
C ARG A 290 11.63 -26.49 21.33
N PHE A 291 12.81 -25.88 21.26
CA PHE A 291 14.05 -26.63 21.24
C PHE A 291 14.25 -27.25 22.64
N LYS A 292 13.81 -28.50 22.82
CA LYS A 292 14.23 -29.33 23.97
C LYS A 292 15.64 -29.88 23.67
N GLY A 293 16.65 -29.04 23.83
CA GLY A 293 18.04 -29.50 23.95
C GLY A 293 18.40 -29.68 25.43
N PRO A 294 19.10 -30.75 25.83
CA PRO A 294 19.55 -30.92 27.20
C PRO A 294 20.74 -29.99 27.47
N GLY A 295 20.57 -29.00 28.36
CA GLY A 295 21.71 -28.41 29.08
C GLY A 295 22.07 -26.94 28.84
N TYR A 296 21.31 -26.17 28.05
CA TYR A 296 21.52 -24.71 27.97
C TYR A 296 20.20 -23.98 28.22
N GLY A 297 20.26 -22.94 29.06
CA GLY A 297 19.10 -22.15 29.47
C GLY A 297 18.23 -21.73 28.30
N GLN A 298 16.92 -21.70 28.53
CA GLN A 298 15.93 -21.24 27.57
C GLN A 298 16.22 -19.77 27.21
N TYR A 299 16.80 -19.52 26.04
CA TYR A 299 16.86 -18.18 25.47
C TYR A 299 15.64 -18.01 24.56
N PHE A 300 14.67 -17.24 25.04
CA PHE A 300 13.54 -16.75 24.26
C PHE A 300 13.74 -15.26 23.98
N VAL A 301 14.10 -14.86 22.77
CA VAL A 301 13.83 -13.47 22.32
C VAL A 301 13.66 -13.44 20.79
N HIS A 302 12.43 -13.63 20.32
CA HIS A 302 12.07 -13.24 18.95
C HIS A 302 10.77 -12.45 19.00
N SER A 303 10.87 -11.19 19.41
CA SER A 303 9.90 -10.18 19.02
C SER A 303 10.69 -9.10 18.31
N VAL A 304 10.07 -8.44 17.31
CA VAL A 304 10.48 -7.12 16.79
C VAL A 304 9.63 -6.01 17.46
N VAL A 305 8.82 -6.41 18.45
CA VAL A 305 7.75 -5.65 19.09
C VAL A 305 7.67 -6.10 20.57
N HIS A 306 8.65 -5.70 21.39
CA HIS A 306 8.62 -5.64 22.87
C HIS A 306 8.82 -6.93 23.73
N PRO A 307 9.30 -6.77 25.00
CA PRO A 307 9.90 -7.84 25.82
C PRO A 307 8.86 -8.81 26.44
N PRO A 308 9.31 -10.00 26.89
CA PRO A 308 8.42 -11.06 27.38
C PRO A 308 7.57 -10.57 28.57
N ARG A 309 6.26 -10.55 28.37
CA ARG A 309 5.27 -10.41 29.44
C ARG A 309 5.09 -11.75 30.13
N HIS A 310 5.45 -11.86 31.41
CA HIS A 310 4.85 -12.69 32.47
C HIS A 310 5.54 -12.25 33.78
N CYS A 311 4.90 -11.91 34.91
CA CYS A 311 3.66 -12.35 35.53
C CYS A 311 3.00 -11.22 36.34
N SER A 312 1.71 -11.38 36.59
CA SER A 312 0.93 -10.70 37.63
C SER A 312 1.63 -10.74 39.00
N HIS A 313 1.71 -9.57 39.65
CA HIS A 313 2.27 -9.25 40.98
C HIS A 313 3.76 -8.90 41.05
N GLY A 314 4.05 -7.60 41.10
CA GLY A 314 5.34 -7.07 41.50
C GLY A 314 5.71 -5.79 40.76
N THR A 315 6.16 -4.79 41.51
CA THR A 315 6.60 -3.47 41.05
C THR A 315 7.61 -3.56 39.89
N LEU A 316 7.47 -2.67 38.92
CA LEU A 316 8.26 -2.62 37.69
C LEU A 316 9.68 -2.12 38.00
N GLU A 317 10.60 -3.00 38.35
CA GLU A 317 12.02 -2.70 38.33
C GLU A 317 12.61 -3.12 36.98
N PHE A 318 13.17 -2.15 36.25
CA PHE A 318 14.04 -2.42 35.12
C PHE A 318 15.23 -3.22 35.65
N LEU A 319 15.26 -4.53 35.44
CA LEU A 319 16.46 -5.31 35.75
C LEU A 319 17.57 -4.82 34.81
N PRO A 320 18.68 -4.27 35.34
CA PRO A 320 19.82 -3.97 34.52
C PRO A 320 20.28 -5.28 33.87
N VAL A 321 20.42 -5.27 32.54
CA VAL A 321 21.01 -6.40 31.82
C VAL A 321 22.45 -6.51 32.32
N GLU A 322 22.72 -7.46 33.21
CA GLU A 322 24.01 -7.61 33.89
C GLU A 322 25.17 -7.98 32.94
N ASN A 323 24.93 -8.09 31.63
CA ASN A 323 26.00 -8.27 30.66
C ASN A 323 25.56 -7.91 29.22
N PRO A 324 25.66 -6.62 28.80
CA PRO A 324 25.39 -6.22 27.42
C PRO A 324 26.43 -6.72 26.41
N GLU A 325 27.53 -7.34 26.87
CA GLU A 325 28.64 -7.81 26.03
C GLU A 325 28.50 -9.26 25.56
N ARG A 326 27.43 -9.98 25.95
CA ARG A 326 27.14 -11.27 25.32
C ARG A 326 26.71 -11.01 23.89
N LEU A 327 27.63 -11.27 22.94
CA LEU A 327 27.42 -11.31 21.49
C LEU A 327 25.98 -11.72 21.16
N ILE A 328 25.14 -10.71 20.89
CA ILE A 328 23.80 -10.92 20.35
C ILE A 328 24.03 -11.41 18.92
N THR A 329 24.08 -12.73 18.75
CA THR A 329 24.07 -13.33 17.42
C THR A 329 22.75 -12.96 16.76
N ILE A 330 22.83 -12.15 15.69
CA ILE A 330 21.69 -11.89 14.81
C ILE A 330 21.14 -13.26 14.40
N PRO A 331 19.86 -13.56 14.66
CA PRO A 331 19.28 -14.85 14.31
C PRO A 331 19.53 -15.14 12.83
N SER A 332 19.99 -16.35 12.51
CA SER A 332 20.14 -16.79 11.12
C SER A 332 18.79 -16.94 10.41
N GLU A 333 17.70 -17.02 11.17
CA GLU A 333 16.32 -17.17 10.66
C GLU A 333 15.51 -15.89 10.94
N ILE A 334 15.29 -15.12 9.88
CA ILE A 334 14.41 -13.94 9.91
C ILE A 334 12.96 -14.44 9.95
N HIS A 335 12.16 -13.97 10.91
CA HIS A 335 10.71 -14.19 10.88
C HIS A 335 10.11 -13.56 9.61
N TYR A 336 9.63 -14.41 8.70
CA TYR A 336 9.27 -14.06 7.32
C TYR A 336 7.88 -13.40 7.18
N ASP A 337 7.57 -12.37 7.97
CA ASP A 337 6.34 -11.58 7.79
C ASP A 337 6.66 -10.20 7.21
N CYS A 338 6.63 -10.11 5.87
CA CYS A 338 6.83 -8.86 5.15
C CYS A 338 5.78 -7.81 5.51
N ASP A 339 4.56 -8.22 5.84
CA ASP A 339 3.50 -7.28 6.20
C ASP A 339 3.77 -6.62 7.55
N GLN A 340 4.34 -7.36 8.51
CA GLN A 340 4.80 -6.81 9.79
C GLN A 340 5.84 -5.69 9.55
N ILE A 341 6.86 -5.94 8.72
CA ILE A 341 7.88 -4.93 8.43
C ILE A 341 7.31 -3.71 7.70
N ARG A 342 6.38 -3.90 6.76
CA ARG A 342 5.69 -2.77 6.13
C ARG A 342 4.95 -1.93 7.17
N ALA A 343 4.19 -2.57 8.05
CA ALA A 343 3.43 -1.88 9.10
C ALA A 343 4.36 -1.13 10.08
N MET A 344 5.52 -1.71 10.42
CA MET A 344 6.55 -1.03 11.22
C MET A 344 7.09 0.22 10.51
N ILE A 345 7.41 0.13 9.21
CA ILE A 345 7.82 1.30 8.41
C ILE A 345 6.71 2.34 8.42
N LYS A 346 5.44 1.94 8.23
CA LYS A 346 4.31 2.88 8.26
C LYS A 346 4.22 3.64 9.59
N ILE A 347 4.23 2.91 10.71
CA ILE A 347 4.19 3.49 12.07
C ILE A 347 5.36 4.45 12.29
N PHE A 348 6.56 4.00 11.93
CA PHE A 348 7.79 4.76 12.11
C PHE A 348 7.78 6.12 11.39
N PHE A 349 7.00 6.24 10.30
CA PHE A 349 6.94 7.45 9.48
C PHE A 349 5.70 8.33 9.73
N LEU A 350 4.54 7.72 9.97
CA LEU A 350 3.25 8.43 10.01
C LEU A 350 2.86 8.89 11.42
N GLU A 351 3.30 8.20 12.47
CA GLU A 351 2.97 8.57 13.85
C GLU A 351 4.07 9.49 14.40
N ARG A 352 4.12 10.70 13.85
CA ARG A 352 4.99 11.79 14.32
C ARG A 352 4.33 12.49 15.51
N ASP A 353 5.10 12.72 16.57
CA ASP A 353 4.80 13.80 17.51
C ASP A 353 5.10 15.13 16.81
N GLU A 354 4.18 16.08 16.89
CA GLU A 354 4.11 17.30 16.05
C GLU A 354 5.30 18.29 16.17
N GLY A 355 6.38 17.94 16.87
CA GLY A 355 7.44 18.87 17.28
C GLY A 355 8.87 18.63 16.78
N GLU A 356 9.24 17.44 16.27
CA GLU A 356 10.64 17.13 15.94
C GLU A 356 10.81 16.52 14.54
N GLY A 357 11.94 16.83 13.88
CA GLY A 357 12.28 16.41 12.51
C GLY A 357 12.26 14.89 12.34
N GLY A 358 11.10 14.35 11.97
CA GLY A 358 10.88 12.91 11.81
C GLY A 358 11.50 12.34 10.54
N TRP A 359 11.61 11.01 10.51
CA TRP A 359 12.11 10.26 9.36
C TRP A 359 11.30 10.55 8.08
N THR A 360 12.02 10.81 7.00
CA THR A 360 11.52 10.86 5.61
C THR A 360 12.05 9.67 4.81
N LEU A 361 11.45 9.35 3.65
CA LEU A 361 11.89 8.18 2.89
C LEU A 361 13.31 8.42 2.36
N GLU A 362 13.62 9.69 2.08
CA GLU A 362 14.93 10.17 1.69
C GLU A 362 15.99 9.96 2.77
N SER A 363 15.66 10.20 4.05
CA SER A 363 16.58 9.92 5.15
C SER A 363 16.70 8.42 5.49
N PHE A 364 15.64 7.65 5.26
CA PHE A 364 15.58 6.23 5.62
C PHE A 364 16.28 5.31 4.62
N CYS A 365 16.10 5.57 3.30
CA CYS A 365 16.68 4.75 2.24
C CYS A 365 18.21 4.55 2.37
N PRO A 366 19.01 5.61 2.65
CA PRO A 366 20.44 5.47 2.90
C PRO A 366 20.76 4.55 4.08
N VAL A 367 19.98 4.63 5.16
CA VAL A 367 20.23 3.88 6.40
C VAL A 367 20.01 2.38 6.22
N ILE A 368 19.00 2.00 5.44
CA ILE A 368 18.74 0.59 5.08
C ILE A 368 19.47 0.14 3.81
N ALA A 369 20.41 0.94 3.28
CA ALA A 369 21.16 0.64 2.05
C ALA A 369 20.27 0.14 0.89
N SER A 370 19.10 0.78 0.71
CA SER A 370 18.10 0.47 -0.30
C SER A 370 17.80 1.69 -1.16
N SER A 371 17.47 1.49 -2.44
CA SER A 371 16.97 2.59 -3.26
C SER A 371 15.52 2.94 -2.89
N ARG A 372 15.11 4.18 -3.16
CA ARG A 372 13.72 4.63 -3.00
C ARG A 372 12.76 3.76 -3.81
N GLN A 373 13.14 3.42 -5.05
CA GLN A 373 12.32 2.57 -5.93
C GLN A 373 12.15 1.16 -5.38
N ASP A 374 13.21 0.56 -4.81
CA ASP A 374 13.13 -0.77 -4.20
C ASP A 374 12.24 -0.76 -2.94
N LEU A 375 12.37 0.28 -2.12
CA LEU A 375 11.55 0.46 -0.93
C LEU A 375 10.08 0.67 -1.29
N GLU A 376 9.78 1.57 -2.24
CA GLU A 376 8.40 1.77 -2.72
C GLU A 376 7.82 0.49 -3.32
N LYS A 377 8.61 -0.25 -4.11
CA LYS A 377 8.18 -1.52 -4.68
C LYS A 377 7.87 -2.54 -3.58
N PHE A 378 8.68 -2.60 -2.53
CA PHE A 378 8.40 -3.45 -1.36
C PHE A 378 7.11 -3.06 -0.64
N LEU A 379 6.89 -1.76 -0.40
CA LEU A 379 5.74 -1.22 0.31
C LEU A 379 4.42 -1.35 -0.47
N LYS A 380 4.45 -1.27 -1.80
CA LYS A 380 3.26 -1.38 -2.68
C LYS A 380 2.64 -2.79 -2.70
N HIS A 381 3.38 -3.82 -2.32
CA HIS A 381 2.88 -5.20 -2.34
C HIS A 381 2.32 -5.60 -0.97
N ARG A 382 1.42 -6.59 -0.96
CA ARG A 382 0.82 -7.15 0.26
C ARG A 382 1.09 -8.64 0.36
N GLY A 383 1.03 -9.15 1.58
CA GLY A 383 1.14 -10.56 1.90
C GLY A 383 2.47 -10.89 2.61
N PRO A 384 2.45 -11.86 3.54
CA PRO A 384 3.54 -12.11 4.47
C PRO A 384 4.82 -12.59 3.78
N LYS A 385 4.70 -13.28 2.64
CA LYS A 385 5.83 -13.84 1.89
C LYS A 385 6.23 -13.01 0.65
N HIS A 386 5.44 -11.99 0.29
CA HIS A 386 5.73 -11.20 -0.90
C HIS A 386 6.94 -10.30 -0.64
N TYR A 387 7.96 -10.40 -1.49
CA TYR A 387 9.23 -9.64 -1.40
C TYR A 387 10.13 -10.02 -0.21
N VAL A 388 9.97 -11.22 0.33
CA VAL A 388 10.83 -11.75 1.40
C VAL A 388 12.32 -11.83 1.03
N THR A 389 12.63 -11.96 -0.26
CA THR A 389 14.00 -11.95 -0.78
C THR A 389 14.53 -10.55 -1.11
N SER A 390 13.68 -9.51 -1.01
CA SER A 390 14.06 -8.15 -1.36
C SER A 390 15.06 -7.56 -0.38
N ARG A 391 15.97 -6.72 -0.89
CA ARG A 391 16.92 -5.97 -0.06
C ARG A 391 16.21 -5.04 0.91
N ALA A 392 15.18 -4.33 0.42
CA ALA A 392 14.38 -3.43 1.23
C ALA A 392 13.78 -4.14 2.46
N TYR A 393 13.21 -5.34 2.28
CA TYR A 393 12.71 -6.15 3.39
C TYR A 393 13.83 -6.51 4.39
N LYS A 394 14.91 -7.13 3.91
CA LYS A 394 15.98 -7.64 4.77
C LYS A 394 16.60 -6.53 5.61
N TYR A 395 16.95 -5.40 4.98
CA TYR A 395 17.59 -4.30 5.67
C TYR A 395 16.64 -3.48 6.53
N ALA A 396 15.37 -3.35 6.16
CA ALA A 396 14.37 -2.75 7.05
C ALA A 396 14.15 -3.63 8.29
N TRP A 397 14.07 -4.95 8.14
CA TRP A 397 14.01 -5.88 9.28
C TRP A 397 15.23 -5.72 10.19
N GLU A 398 16.45 -5.74 9.63
CA GLU A 398 17.68 -5.55 10.41
C GLU A 398 17.70 -4.21 11.14
N PHE A 399 17.23 -3.14 10.50
CA PHE A 399 17.12 -1.82 11.10
C PHE A 399 16.22 -1.84 12.33
N PHE A 400 14.99 -2.34 12.21
CA PHE A 400 14.06 -2.40 13.34
C PHE A 400 14.52 -3.35 14.45
N TYR A 401 15.13 -4.48 14.08
CA TYR A 401 15.72 -5.39 15.04
C TYR A 401 16.81 -4.71 15.88
N ARG A 402 17.74 -3.98 15.24
CA ARG A 402 18.79 -3.25 15.97
C ARG A 402 18.20 -2.16 16.88
N ARG A 403 17.19 -1.44 16.43
CA ARG A 403 16.49 -0.44 17.24
C ARG A 403 15.93 -1.04 18.52
N GLU A 404 15.23 -2.16 18.40
CA GLU A 404 14.66 -2.85 19.54
C GLU A 404 15.74 -3.37 20.49
N MET A 405 16.84 -3.92 19.97
CA MET A 405 17.97 -4.35 20.80
C MET A 405 18.62 -3.19 21.57
N MET A 406 18.47 -1.95 21.08
CA MET A 406 18.92 -0.74 21.78
C MET A 406 17.84 -0.14 22.70
N GLY A 407 16.66 -0.77 22.81
CA GLY A 407 15.53 -0.26 23.59
C GLY A 407 14.88 0.99 22.98
N LEU A 408 15.10 1.26 21.69
CA LEU A 408 14.52 2.43 21.02
C LEU A 408 13.04 2.18 20.70
N PRO A 409 12.16 3.14 21.00
CA PRO A 409 10.74 3.00 20.67
C PRO A 409 10.54 3.00 19.15
N LEU A 410 9.47 2.34 18.69
CA LEU A 410 9.08 2.38 17.27
C LEU A 410 8.54 3.77 16.86
N ARG A 411 8.21 4.63 17.82
CA ARG A 411 7.68 5.99 17.61
C ARG A 411 8.62 7.03 18.23
N GLY A 412 8.64 8.25 17.69
CA GLY A 412 9.23 9.41 18.36
C GLY A 412 10.76 9.46 18.40
N ALA A 413 11.47 8.82 17.46
CA ALA A 413 12.92 8.96 17.32
C ALA A 413 13.28 9.66 16.01
N GLY A 414 14.20 10.63 16.09
CA GLY A 414 14.68 11.38 14.93
C GLY A 414 15.82 10.67 14.18
N PRO A 415 16.01 10.96 12.88
CA PRO A 415 16.99 10.30 12.03
C PRO A 415 18.43 10.50 12.48
N GLU A 416 18.76 11.66 13.05
CA GLU A 416 20.11 11.99 13.53
C GLU A 416 20.50 11.11 14.72
N ARG A 417 19.69 11.16 15.79
CA ARG A 417 19.93 10.37 17.01
C ARG A 417 19.97 8.88 16.74
N ASP A 418 19.07 8.39 15.89
CA ASP A 418 19.03 6.97 15.53
C ASP A 418 20.26 6.54 14.72
N SER A 419 20.70 7.39 13.78
CA SER A 419 21.90 7.12 12.98
C SER A 419 23.15 7.07 13.86
N GLU A 420 23.27 7.99 14.81
CA GLU A 420 24.37 7.99 15.78
C GLU A 420 24.41 6.72 16.64
N LEU A 421 23.25 6.32 17.19
CA LEU A 421 23.15 5.12 18.02
C LEU A 421 23.44 3.84 17.22
N LEU A 422 22.93 3.74 15.99
CA LEU A 422 23.21 2.61 15.10
C LEU A 422 24.68 2.52 14.70
N GLN A 423 25.33 3.66 14.45
CA GLN A 423 26.76 3.72 14.16
C GLN A 423 27.61 3.34 15.37
N ALA A 424 27.29 3.88 16.55
CA ALA A 424 27.98 3.56 17.80
C ALA A 424 27.84 2.06 18.13
N TRP A 425 26.65 1.49 17.96
CA TRP A 425 26.42 0.06 18.14
C TRP A 425 27.23 -0.77 17.14
N ALA A 426 27.23 -0.40 15.86
CA ALA A 426 28.02 -1.10 14.84
C ALA A 426 29.53 -1.02 15.08
N ALA A 427 30.03 0.10 15.64
CA ALA A 427 31.43 0.25 16.03
C ALA A 427 31.79 -0.69 17.19
N LYS A 428 30.95 -0.78 18.22
CA LYS A 428 31.15 -1.69 19.37
C LYS A 428 31.24 -3.16 18.94
N GLN A 429 30.44 -3.58 17.96
CA GLN A 429 30.47 -4.96 17.44
C GLN A 429 31.75 -5.29 16.65
N LYS A 430 32.44 -4.30 16.09
CA LYS A 430 33.68 -4.50 15.31
C LYS A 430 34.94 -4.60 16.18
N THR A 431 34.85 -4.29 17.47
CA THR A 431 35.99 -4.34 18.41
C THR A 431 35.79 -5.44 19.46
N PRO A 432 35.79 -6.73 19.08
CA PRO A 432 35.73 -7.79 20.06
C PRO A 432 37.07 -7.89 20.82
N GLY A 433 37.05 -7.51 22.10
CA GLY A 433 38.10 -7.91 23.05
C GLY A 433 39.03 -6.84 23.62
N GLN A 434 38.66 -5.55 23.62
CA GLN A 434 39.40 -4.55 24.39
C GLN A 434 38.60 -4.17 25.66
N PRO A 435 38.99 -4.66 26.86
CA PRO A 435 38.31 -4.31 28.09
C PRO A 435 38.37 -2.80 28.31
N GLU A 436 37.20 -2.22 28.53
CA GLU A 436 36.98 -0.80 28.77
C GLU A 436 37.72 -0.40 30.06
N GLN A 437 38.93 0.16 29.94
CA GLN A 437 39.62 0.77 31.07
C GLN A 437 38.85 2.02 31.48
N THR A 438 37.97 1.86 32.47
CA THR A 438 37.33 2.96 33.17
C THR A 438 38.43 3.85 33.76
N GLN A 439 38.66 5.02 33.16
CA GLN A 439 39.43 6.07 33.79
C GLN A 439 38.65 6.55 35.02
N GLN A 440 38.99 5.98 36.18
CA GLN A 440 38.66 6.58 37.46
C GLN A 440 39.25 7.97 37.49
N THR A 441 38.36 8.96 37.51
CA THR A 441 38.66 10.36 37.77
C THR A 441 39.31 10.48 39.15
N GLY A 442 40.63 10.59 39.16
CA GLY A 442 41.44 10.86 40.35
C GLY A 442 41.03 12.19 40.98
N GLY A 443 40.62 12.10 42.24
CA GLY A 443 40.31 13.23 43.10
C GLY A 443 41.51 14.15 43.33
N LYS A 444 41.22 15.43 43.22
CA LYS A 444 42.05 16.63 43.43
C LYS A 444 42.34 16.88 44.92
N ARG A 445 43.59 17.22 45.29
CA ARG A 445 44.09 18.07 46.43
C ARG A 445 45.57 17.74 46.65
N ARG A 446 46.57 18.61 46.87
CA ARG A 446 46.82 20.05 47.15
C ARG A 446 48.26 20.31 46.62
N SER A 447 48.61 21.38 45.90
CA SER A 447 48.87 22.77 46.31
C SER A 447 49.82 22.95 47.51
N THR A 448 51.10 23.19 47.22
CA THR A 448 52.06 24.21 47.78
C THR A 448 53.30 24.10 46.89
N ASP A 449 53.55 25.03 45.96
CA ASP A 449 54.19 26.35 46.13
C ASP A 449 55.70 26.26 46.45
N ASP A 450 56.45 27.23 45.89
CA ASP A 450 57.87 27.56 46.11
C ASP A 450 58.95 26.67 45.42
N THR A 451 59.97 27.15 44.69
CA THR A 451 60.54 28.48 44.35
C THR A 451 61.59 28.29 43.22
N GLU A 452 61.76 29.31 42.36
CA GLU A 452 62.95 29.73 41.56
C GLU A 452 63.90 28.71 40.89
N ASP A 453 64.20 28.86 39.59
CA ASP A 453 65.24 29.77 39.05
C ASP A 453 65.88 29.26 37.73
N VAL A 454 66.37 30.21 36.95
CA VAL A 454 67.40 30.16 35.87
C VAL A 454 67.28 29.13 34.73
N GLY A 455 66.81 29.64 33.59
CA GLY A 455 67.71 30.04 32.50
C GLY A 455 68.03 29.09 31.35
N ASN A 456 68.18 29.72 30.17
CA ASN A 456 68.80 29.24 28.92
C ASN A 456 68.14 28.00 28.26
N GLY A 457 67.85 27.96 26.96
CA GLY A 457 68.42 28.66 25.82
C GLY A 457 68.47 27.68 24.63
N ASN A 458 68.49 28.23 23.42
CA ASN A 458 68.61 27.60 22.09
C ASN A 458 67.30 27.19 21.40
N LYS A 459 66.86 27.85 20.31
CA LYS A 459 67.46 27.98 18.96
C LYS A 459 67.74 26.64 18.27
N ARG A 460 66.89 26.31 17.28
CA ARG A 460 67.22 25.96 15.88
C ARG A 460 65.89 25.73 15.14
N ARG A 461 65.48 26.54 14.14
CA ARG A 461 65.92 26.51 12.71
C ARG A 461 66.07 25.07 12.22
N LYS A 462 65.53 24.61 11.10
CA LYS A 462 65.13 25.24 9.84
C LYS A 462 64.63 24.07 8.95
N VAL A 463 63.64 24.35 8.11
CA VAL A 463 63.64 24.12 6.64
C VAL A 463 63.92 22.71 6.11
N GLY A 464 63.06 22.28 5.19
CA GLY A 464 63.44 21.34 4.14
C GLY A 464 62.24 20.80 3.39
N ASP A 465 61.82 21.52 2.36
CA ASP A 465 60.97 21.04 1.27
C ASP A 465 61.51 19.74 0.65
N ASN A 466 60.59 18.83 0.32
CA ASN A 466 60.42 18.31 -1.04
C ASN A 466 59.03 17.69 -1.20
#